data_AF-A0AAI9Z566-F1
#
_entry.id   AF-A0AAI9Z566-F1
#
_cell.length_a   1.000
_cell.length_b   1.000
_cell.length_c   1.000
_cell.angle_alpha   90.00
_cell.angle_beta   90.00
_cell.angle_gamma   90.00
#
_symmetry.space_group_name_H-M   'P 1'
#
loop_
_entity.id
_entity.type
_entity.pdbx_description
1 polymer ?
#
loop_
_entity_poly.entity_id
_entity_poly.type
_entity_poly.pdbx_seq_one_letter_code
_entity_poly.pdbx_strand_id
1 'polypeptide(L)'
;MTRLETQQGLEHNDHEPCSVWGNLAGDLAAGTISAILISPAITILDRAVVERTTTGRPLIRGLHAQLRSAIRRPRGFFFARPLGIVWTLYAATYVTANAATTVAERFDGAAAAASTATFASTFLVNVPLGVWKDLRFAEIFGSSSGAASEVGKAVVAAAPRKLPRAATATFLVRDAVTIFGSFTLPNWISAAIPDSVTSSPHAKATITQLTVPVLSQVVASPIHLIALDYYERQSRLPFSNRVARTREHMPSTIVMRCVRIIPAFGIGCLANLELRSFFQQWFSAYT
;
A
#
# COMPACT_ATOMS: atom_id res chain seq x y z
N MET A 1 12.90 -38.59 50.07
CA MET A 1 13.36 -37.21 49.82
C MET A 1 13.37 -37.03 48.32
N THR A 2 12.17 -36.84 47.79
CA THR A 2 11.77 -37.29 46.46
C THR A 2 10.98 -36.17 45.82
N ARG A 3 11.33 -35.77 44.60
CA ARG A 3 10.48 -35.08 43.61
C ARG A 3 9.88 -33.69 43.92
N LEU A 4 10.11 -33.08 45.08
CA LEU A 4 9.51 -31.76 45.39
C LEU A 4 10.46 -30.56 45.20
N GLU A 5 11.77 -30.76 45.14
CA GLU A 5 12.73 -29.64 45.03
C GLU A 5 13.11 -29.29 43.57
N THR A 6 12.75 -30.13 42.60
CA THR A 6 13.04 -29.88 41.17
C THR A 6 11.92 -29.09 40.46
N GLN A 7 10.90 -28.62 41.19
CA GLN A 7 9.83 -27.76 40.65
C GLN A 7 10.01 -26.27 40.96
N GLN A 8 11.03 -25.87 41.71
CA GLN A 8 11.34 -24.46 41.97
C GLN A 8 12.26 -23.80 40.91
N GLY A 9 12.63 -24.54 39.85
CA GLY A 9 13.45 -24.03 38.74
C GLY A 9 12.66 -23.59 37.50
N LEU A 10 11.32 -23.64 37.54
CA LEU A 10 10.46 -23.05 36.51
C LEU A 10 10.02 -21.68 37.00
N GLU A 11 10.97 -20.74 37.07
CA GLU A 11 10.61 -19.33 36.93
C GLU A 11 10.01 -19.16 35.53
N HIS A 12 8.69 -19.26 35.51
CA HIS A 12 7.83 -18.66 34.53
C HIS A 12 8.29 -17.21 34.39
N ASN A 13 9.11 -16.93 33.37
CA ASN A 13 9.33 -15.56 32.89
C ASN A 13 7.98 -15.11 32.33
N ASP A 14 7.07 -14.76 33.23
CA ASP A 14 5.94 -13.89 32.96
C ASP A 14 6.53 -12.55 32.55
N HIS A 15 6.87 -12.42 31.27
CA HIS A 15 7.03 -11.10 30.68
C HIS A 15 5.74 -10.34 30.98
N GLU A 16 5.83 -9.31 31.83
CA GLU A 16 4.75 -8.36 32.05
C GLU A 16 4.13 -8.01 30.69
N PRO A 17 2.79 -8.06 30.54
CA PRO A 17 2.17 -7.74 29.27
C PRO A 17 2.50 -6.30 28.94
N CYS A 18 3.39 -6.13 27.96
CA CYS A 18 3.90 -4.84 27.49
C CYS A 18 2.80 -3.77 27.47
N SER A 19 3.12 -2.57 27.94
CA SER A 19 2.20 -1.44 27.92
C SER A 19 1.67 -1.24 26.50
N VAL A 20 0.34 -1.29 26.33
CA VAL A 20 -0.33 -1.07 25.03
C VAL A 20 0.12 0.24 24.41
N TRP A 21 0.37 1.25 25.24
CA TRP A 21 0.87 2.55 24.81
C TRP A 21 2.28 2.50 24.23
N GLY A 22 3.17 1.66 24.79
CA GLY A 22 4.49 1.40 24.22
C GLY A 22 4.41 0.74 22.85
N ASN A 23 3.54 -0.26 22.70
CA ASN A 23 3.31 -0.91 21.41
C ASN A 23 2.75 0.04 20.35
N LEU A 24 1.77 0.88 20.72
CA LEU A 24 1.20 1.89 19.84
C LEU A 24 2.20 3.00 19.48
N ALA A 25 3.09 3.39 20.40
CA ALA A 25 4.18 4.30 20.09
C ALA A 25 5.16 3.69 19.08
N GLY A 26 5.48 2.39 19.23
CA GLY A 26 6.26 1.63 18.27
C GLY A 26 5.59 1.52 16.91
N ASP A 27 4.28 1.27 16.88
CA ASP A 27 3.46 1.23 15.66
C ASP A 27 3.49 2.56 14.89
N LEU A 28 3.41 3.68 15.62
CA LEU A 28 3.50 5.04 15.08
C LEU A 28 4.88 5.34 14.50
N ALA A 29 5.94 5.05 15.27
CA ALA A 29 7.33 5.28 14.84
C ALA A 29 7.67 4.45 13.60
N ALA A 30 7.34 3.17 13.60
CA ALA A 30 7.57 2.27 12.47
C ALA A 30 6.86 2.75 11.20
N GLY A 31 5.57 3.03 11.29
CA GLY A 31 4.78 3.44 10.13
C GLY A 31 5.23 4.78 9.52
N THR A 32 5.57 5.75 10.37
CA THR A 32 6.04 7.07 9.90
C THR A 32 7.43 7.01 9.28
N ILE A 33 8.37 6.26 9.87
CA ILE A 33 9.74 6.13 9.36
C ILE A 33 9.77 5.28 8.08
N SER A 34 9.02 4.18 8.01
CA SER A 34 8.88 3.41 6.77
C SER A 34 8.30 4.25 5.64
N ALA A 35 7.33 5.12 5.93
CA ALA A 35 6.81 6.03 4.93
C ALA A 35 7.86 7.03 4.42
N ILE A 36 8.75 7.54 5.28
CA ILE A 36 9.86 8.42 4.85
C ILE A 36 10.76 7.70 3.83
N LEU A 37 11.10 6.43 4.09
CA LEU A 37 11.97 5.63 3.24
C LEU A 37 11.43 5.48 1.80
N ILE A 38 10.13 5.22 1.67
CA ILE A 38 9.51 4.86 0.38
C ILE A 38 8.92 6.04 -0.38
N SER A 39 8.62 7.15 0.31
CA SER A 39 7.94 8.31 -0.28
C SER A 39 8.67 8.93 -1.48
N PRO A 40 10.02 9.09 -1.48
CA PRO A 40 10.75 9.59 -2.64
C PRO A 40 10.53 8.77 -3.90
N ALA A 41 10.66 7.44 -3.79
CA ALA A 41 10.51 6.52 -4.92
C ALA A 41 9.10 6.56 -5.49
N ILE A 42 8.09 6.53 -4.63
CA ILE A 42 6.68 6.56 -5.05
C ILE A 42 6.33 7.91 -5.68
N THR A 43 6.81 9.02 -5.12
CA THR A 43 6.57 10.35 -5.68
C THR A 43 7.12 10.47 -7.11
N ILE A 44 8.32 9.94 -7.37
CA ILE A 44 8.93 9.91 -8.70
C ILE A 44 8.10 9.06 -9.67
N LEU A 45 7.69 7.86 -9.24
CA LEU A 45 6.88 6.95 -10.06
C LEU A 45 5.50 7.54 -10.40
N ASP A 46 4.77 8.04 -9.39
CA ASP A 46 3.45 8.61 -9.57
C ASP A 46 3.47 9.85 -10.45
N ARG A 47 4.48 10.71 -10.27
CA ARG A 47 4.69 11.87 -11.14
C ARG A 47 4.94 11.44 -12.59
N ALA A 48 5.82 10.46 -12.82
CA ALA A 48 6.13 9.98 -14.17
C ALA A 48 4.91 9.37 -14.87
N VAL A 49 4.02 8.72 -14.11
CA VAL A 49 2.75 8.19 -14.63
C VAL A 49 1.81 9.31 -15.04
N VAL A 50 1.62 10.32 -14.19
CA VAL A 50 0.77 11.47 -14.52
C VAL A 50 1.32 12.22 -15.75
N GLU A 51 2.62 12.50 -15.78
CA GLU A 51 3.28 13.17 -16.92
C GLU A 51 3.18 12.33 -18.21
N ARG A 52 3.27 11.00 -18.14
CA ARG A 52 3.05 10.13 -19.31
C ARG A 52 1.63 10.26 -19.85
N THR A 53 0.63 10.28 -18.97
CA THR A 53 -0.77 10.42 -19.39
C THR A 53 -1.08 11.79 -19.99
N THR A 54 -0.39 12.85 -19.58
CA THR A 54 -0.62 14.21 -20.09
C THR A 54 0.22 14.55 -21.31
N THR A 55 1.47 14.08 -21.38
CA THR A 55 2.43 14.48 -22.44
C THR A 55 2.67 13.40 -23.50
N GLY A 56 2.22 12.16 -23.28
CA GLY A 56 2.51 11.01 -24.15
C GLY A 56 3.97 10.57 -24.18
N ARG A 57 4.86 11.20 -23.39
CA ARG A 57 6.30 10.88 -23.37
C ARG A 57 6.55 9.49 -22.76
N PRO A 58 7.60 8.77 -23.20
CA PRO A 58 7.97 7.48 -22.62
C PRO A 58 8.27 7.57 -21.12
N LEU A 59 7.75 6.61 -20.35
CA LEU A 59 7.85 6.57 -18.88
C LEU A 59 9.30 6.63 -18.38
N ILE A 60 10.20 5.87 -19.03
CA ILE A 60 11.62 5.80 -18.67
C ILE A 60 12.29 7.17 -18.79
N ARG A 61 11.93 7.95 -19.81
CA ARG A 61 12.48 9.29 -20.02
C ARG A 61 12.01 10.26 -18.95
N GLY A 62 10.73 10.14 -18.54
CA GLY A 62 10.17 10.85 -17.39
C GLY A 62 10.91 10.50 -16.10
N LEU A 63 11.03 9.21 -15.77
CA LEU A 63 11.75 8.74 -14.58
C LEU A 63 13.19 9.25 -14.53
N HIS A 64 13.94 9.12 -15.62
CA HIS A 64 15.33 9.57 -15.67
C HIS A 64 15.44 11.09 -15.45
N ALA A 65 14.55 11.88 -16.05
CA ALA A 65 14.52 13.33 -15.85
C ALA A 65 14.20 13.70 -14.39
N GLN A 66 13.25 13.00 -13.77
CA GLN A 66 12.87 13.24 -12.38
C GLN A 66 13.96 12.81 -11.40
N LEU A 67 14.59 11.66 -11.62
CA LEU A 67 15.71 11.20 -10.81
C LEU A 67 16.88 12.18 -10.89
N ARG A 68 17.20 12.65 -12.10
CA ARG A 68 18.23 13.68 -12.31
C ARG A 68 17.89 15.01 -11.61
N SER A 69 16.62 15.40 -11.62
CA SER A 69 16.15 16.61 -10.93
C SER A 69 16.23 16.47 -9.41
N ALA A 70 15.81 15.32 -8.86
CA ALA A 70 15.89 15.02 -7.43
C ALA A 70 17.33 15.04 -6.92
N ILE A 71 18.27 14.48 -7.69
CA ILE A 71 19.71 14.50 -7.38
C ILE A 71 20.27 15.93 -7.45
N ARG A 72 19.86 16.72 -8.46
CA ARG A 72 20.38 18.09 -8.66
C ARG A 72 19.79 19.14 -7.71
N ARG A 73 18.58 18.92 -7.18
CA ARG A 73 17.89 19.86 -6.28
C ARG A 73 17.23 19.12 -5.11
N PRO A 74 18.01 18.51 -4.21
CA PRO A 74 17.47 17.65 -3.15
C PRO A 74 16.56 18.41 -2.18
N ARG A 75 16.95 19.62 -1.75
CA ARG A 75 16.12 20.44 -0.83
C ARG A 75 14.75 20.77 -1.41
N GLY A 76 14.70 21.16 -2.69
CA GLY A 76 13.43 21.46 -3.36
C GLY A 76 12.55 20.23 -3.57
N PHE A 77 13.12 19.02 -3.57
CA PHE A 77 12.40 17.76 -3.68
C PHE A 77 11.89 17.26 -2.32
N PHE A 78 12.74 17.27 -1.29
CA PHE A 78 12.38 16.79 0.06
C PHE A 78 11.37 17.67 0.80
N PHE A 79 11.30 18.96 0.47
CA PHE A 79 10.31 19.88 1.04
C PHE A 79 9.13 20.15 0.09
N ALA A 80 8.97 19.34 -0.97
CA ALA A 80 7.91 19.53 -1.96
C ALA A 80 6.56 19.00 -1.45
N ARG A 81 5.48 19.72 -1.77
CA ARG A 81 4.08 19.29 -1.48
C ARG A 81 3.78 17.85 -1.94
N PRO A 82 4.18 17.39 -3.14
CA PRO A 82 3.92 16.02 -3.61
C PRO A 82 4.49 14.94 -2.69
N LEU A 83 5.68 15.17 -2.12
CA LEU A 83 6.30 14.21 -1.21
C LEU A 83 5.49 14.08 0.08
N GLY A 84 5.07 15.20 0.66
CA GLY A 84 4.25 15.21 1.87
C GLY A 84 2.89 14.52 1.69
N ILE A 85 2.28 14.61 0.51
CA ILE A 85 1.03 13.91 0.17
C ILE A 85 1.25 12.39 0.17
N VAL A 86 2.30 11.92 -0.51
CA VAL A 86 2.64 10.49 -0.56
C VAL A 86 3.01 9.97 0.82
N TRP A 87 3.82 10.72 1.57
CA TRP A 87 4.19 10.38 2.94
C TRP A 87 2.96 10.25 3.82
N THR A 88 2.03 11.21 3.77
CA THR A 88 0.79 11.17 4.56
C THR A 88 -0.03 9.92 4.26
N LEU A 89 -0.21 9.58 2.98
CA LEU A 89 -0.93 8.37 2.58
C LEU A 89 -0.32 7.11 3.22
N TYR A 90 0.99 6.89 3.02
CA TYR A 90 1.62 5.64 3.44
C TYR A 90 1.89 5.59 4.94
N ALA A 91 2.21 6.72 5.58
CA ALA A 91 2.33 6.80 7.03
C ALA A 91 0.99 6.42 7.69
N ALA A 92 -0.11 7.05 7.27
CA ALA A 92 -1.44 6.72 7.80
C ALA A 92 -1.80 5.25 7.54
N THR A 93 -1.48 4.73 6.36
CA THR A 93 -1.74 3.32 6.01
C THR A 93 -0.98 2.36 6.92
N TYR A 94 0.33 2.53 7.08
CA TYR A 94 1.14 1.62 7.91
C TYR A 94 0.82 1.75 9.38
N VAL A 95 0.66 2.97 9.90
CA VAL A 95 0.28 3.19 11.31
C VAL A 95 -1.07 2.57 11.59
N THR A 96 -2.04 2.70 10.68
CA THR A 96 -3.36 2.05 10.82
C THR A 96 -3.23 0.53 10.84
N ALA A 97 -2.47 -0.05 9.92
CA ALA A 97 -2.26 -1.50 9.87
C ALA A 97 -1.60 -2.04 11.14
N ASN A 98 -0.56 -1.33 11.64
CA ASN A 98 0.15 -1.68 12.85
C ASN A 98 -0.76 -1.60 14.08
N ALA A 99 -1.42 -0.45 14.27
CA ALA A 99 -2.31 -0.22 15.41
C ALA A 99 -3.50 -1.18 15.40
N ALA A 100 -4.10 -1.45 14.24
CA ALA A 100 -5.19 -2.42 14.13
C ALA A 100 -4.74 -3.83 14.51
N THR A 101 -3.52 -4.22 14.13
CA THR A 101 -2.94 -5.51 14.51
C THR A 101 -2.72 -5.57 16.03
N THR A 102 -2.06 -4.56 16.62
CA THR A 102 -1.81 -4.47 18.07
C THR A 102 -3.11 -4.51 18.89
N VAL A 103 -4.14 -3.78 18.46
CA VAL A 103 -5.44 -3.75 19.14
C VAL A 103 -6.16 -5.10 18.98
N ALA A 104 -6.22 -5.67 17.79
CA ALA A 104 -6.93 -6.93 17.58
C ALA A 104 -6.26 -8.12 18.31
N GLU A 105 -4.93 -8.17 18.35
CA GLU A 105 -4.18 -9.16 19.12
C GLU A 105 -4.46 -9.05 20.62
N ARG A 106 -4.75 -7.86 21.14
CA ARG A 106 -5.10 -7.61 22.54
C ARG A 106 -6.50 -8.10 22.90
N PHE A 107 -7.48 -7.94 22.01
CA PHE A 107 -8.91 -8.15 22.34
C PHE A 107 -9.49 -9.47 21.85
N ASP A 108 -9.09 -9.99 20.69
CA ASP A 108 -9.75 -11.15 20.07
C ASP A 108 -8.90 -12.43 20.12
N GLY A 109 -7.58 -12.35 20.39
CA GLY A 109 -6.65 -13.49 20.48
C GLY A 109 -6.52 -14.36 19.22
N ALA A 110 -7.41 -14.19 18.24
CA ALA A 110 -7.50 -15.00 17.02
C ALA A 110 -6.83 -14.28 15.85
N ALA A 111 -5.85 -14.95 15.22
CA ALA A 111 -5.13 -14.44 14.05
C ALA A 111 -6.05 -14.03 12.88
N ALA A 112 -7.22 -14.66 12.76
CA ALA A 112 -8.22 -14.32 11.75
C ALA A 112 -8.90 -12.97 12.03
N ALA A 113 -9.16 -12.63 13.29
CA ALA A 113 -9.74 -11.35 13.69
C ALA A 113 -8.74 -10.22 13.43
N ALA A 114 -7.48 -10.40 13.81
CA ALA A 114 -6.40 -9.43 13.52
C ALA A 114 -6.24 -9.18 12.01
N SER A 115 -6.22 -10.24 11.20
CA SER A 115 -6.14 -10.11 9.73
C SER A 115 -7.31 -9.33 9.15
N THR A 116 -8.52 -9.56 9.67
CA THR A 116 -9.75 -8.89 9.22
C THR A 116 -9.78 -7.42 9.66
N ALA A 117 -9.42 -7.14 10.92
CA ALA A 117 -9.35 -5.78 11.46
C ALA A 117 -8.31 -4.94 10.70
N THR A 118 -7.13 -5.49 10.46
CA THR A 118 -6.06 -4.85 9.68
C THR A 118 -6.49 -4.59 8.24
N PHE A 119 -7.13 -5.56 7.58
CA PHE A 119 -7.68 -5.35 6.24
C PHE A 119 -8.71 -4.22 6.21
N ALA A 120 -9.72 -4.29 7.08
CA ALA A 120 -10.84 -3.35 7.09
C ALA A 120 -10.38 -1.92 7.41
N SER A 121 -9.56 -1.76 8.45
CA SER A 121 -9.04 -0.45 8.87
C SER A 121 -8.15 0.17 7.79
N THR A 122 -7.22 -0.63 7.24
CA THR A 122 -6.30 -0.18 6.19
C THR A 122 -7.06 0.16 4.91
N PHE A 123 -8.07 -0.61 4.53
CA PHE A 123 -8.91 -0.31 3.38
C PHE A 123 -9.66 1.03 3.57
N LEU A 124 -10.27 1.23 4.73
CA LEU A 124 -11.03 2.45 5.05
C LEU A 124 -10.16 3.72 5.07
N VAL A 125 -8.89 3.60 5.47
CA VAL A 125 -7.94 4.72 5.51
C VAL A 125 -7.25 4.93 4.16
N ASN A 126 -6.77 3.85 3.53
CA ASN A 126 -5.95 3.92 2.32
C ASN A 126 -6.75 4.39 1.11
N VAL A 127 -8.00 3.92 0.94
CA VAL A 127 -8.79 4.27 -0.25
C VAL A 127 -9.06 5.77 -0.36
N PRO A 128 -9.60 6.46 0.67
CA PRO A 128 -9.83 7.90 0.60
C PRO A 128 -8.54 8.70 0.43
N LEU A 129 -7.47 8.34 1.15
CA LEU A 129 -6.18 9.02 1.03
C LEU A 129 -5.53 8.79 -0.34
N GLY A 130 -5.71 7.61 -0.93
CA GLY A 130 -5.25 7.27 -2.27
C GLY A 130 -5.94 8.13 -3.33
N VAL A 131 -7.26 8.27 -3.23
CA VAL A 131 -8.05 9.18 -4.07
C VAL A 131 -7.60 10.63 -3.90
N TRP A 132 -7.45 11.10 -2.65
CA TRP A 132 -6.95 12.45 -2.36
C TRP A 132 -5.57 12.71 -2.98
N LYS A 133 -4.65 11.75 -2.85
CA LYS A 133 -3.33 11.82 -3.48
C LYS A 133 -3.46 11.93 -5.00
N ASP A 134 -4.21 11.05 -5.64
CA ASP A 134 -4.37 11.03 -7.10
C ASP A 134 -4.95 12.37 -7.62
N LEU A 135 -5.94 12.94 -6.93
CA LEU A 135 -6.50 14.27 -7.26
C LEU A 135 -5.45 15.37 -7.18
N ARG A 136 -4.69 15.45 -6.09
CA ARG A 136 -3.64 16.47 -5.93
C ARG A 136 -2.51 16.30 -6.94
N PHE A 137 -2.14 15.07 -7.27
CA PHE A 137 -1.12 14.81 -8.30
C PHE A 137 -1.60 15.24 -9.69
N ALA A 138 -2.86 14.99 -10.02
CA ALA A 138 -3.46 15.47 -11.27
C ALA A 138 -3.53 17.01 -11.31
N GLU A 139 -3.89 17.68 -10.22
CA GLU A 139 -3.88 19.15 -10.13
C GLU A 139 -2.48 19.74 -10.35
N ILE A 140 -1.49 19.22 -9.62
CA ILE A 140 -0.11 19.74 -9.61
C ILE A 140 0.60 19.47 -10.95
N PHE A 141 0.50 18.25 -11.47
CA PHE A 141 1.28 17.83 -12.64
C PHE A 141 0.46 17.77 -13.94
N GLY A 142 -0.86 17.73 -13.85
CA GLY A 142 -1.75 17.73 -15.02
C GLY A 142 -1.98 19.12 -15.62
N SER A 143 -1.89 20.19 -14.81
CA SER A 143 -2.13 21.58 -15.25
C SER A 143 -0.88 22.27 -15.83
N SER A 144 0.29 21.64 -15.77
CA SER A 144 1.57 22.21 -16.19
C SER A 144 1.76 22.26 -17.73
N SER A 145 0.70 22.05 -18.51
CA SER A 145 0.71 22.17 -19.97
C SER A 145 -0.63 22.79 -20.39
N GLY A 146 -0.60 23.97 -21.01
CA GLY A 146 -1.77 24.72 -21.51
C GLY A 146 -2.58 24.01 -22.62
N ALA A 147 -2.46 22.69 -22.72
CA ALA A 147 -3.25 21.79 -23.54
C ALA A 147 -3.58 20.57 -22.67
N ALA A 148 -4.43 20.76 -21.66
CA ALA A 148 -4.98 19.61 -20.94
C ALA A 148 -5.86 18.82 -21.91
N SER A 149 -5.39 17.63 -22.30
CA SER A 149 -6.22 16.59 -22.93
C SER A 149 -7.49 16.41 -22.10
N GLU A 150 -8.64 16.28 -22.77
CA GLU A 150 -9.97 16.09 -22.16
C GLU A 150 -10.01 14.97 -21.10
N VAL A 151 -9.04 14.04 -21.14
CA VAL A 151 -8.82 12.98 -20.15
C VAL A 151 -8.35 13.50 -18.78
N GLY A 152 -7.52 14.55 -18.74
CA GLY A 152 -7.07 15.20 -17.50
C GLY A 152 -8.17 16.05 -16.84
N LYS A 153 -9.02 16.69 -17.66
CA LYS A 153 -10.23 17.39 -17.18
C LYS A 153 -11.23 16.42 -16.55
N ALA A 154 -11.31 15.17 -17.01
CA ALA A 154 -12.22 14.18 -16.43
C ALA A 154 -11.84 13.73 -15.01
N VAL A 155 -10.57 13.88 -14.60
CA VAL A 155 -10.11 13.62 -13.23
C VAL A 155 -10.22 14.87 -12.35
N VAL A 156 -9.98 16.07 -12.91
CA VAL A 156 -10.06 17.36 -12.19
C VAL A 156 -11.50 17.87 -12.06
N ALA A 157 -12.43 17.49 -12.95
CA ALA A 157 -13.85 17.86 -12.89
C ALA A 157 -14.69 16.92 -11.99
N ALA A 158 -14.11 16.42 -10.91
CA ALA A 158 -14.81 15.61 -9.92
C ALA A 158 -15.50 16.49 -8.86
N ALA A 159 -16.46 17.31 -9.30
CA ALA A 159 -17.58 17.80 -8.48
C ALA A 159 -18.76 18.22 -9.38
N PRO A 160 -20.02 17.84 -9.09
CA PRO A 160 -20.53 16.52 -8.75
C PRO A 160 -21.25 15.94 -9.97
N ARG A 161 -20.53 15.38 -10.95
CA ARG A 161 -21.16 14.34 -11.78
C ARG A 161 -21.34 13.15 -10.85
N LYS A 162 -22.58 12.70 -10.63
CA LYS A 162 -22.84 11.48 -9.85
C LYS A 162 -21.94 10.38 -10.39
N LEU A 163 -20.91 10.03 -9.65
CA LEU A 163 -19.99 8.97 -10.05
C LEU A 163 -20.82 7.72 -10.33
N PRO A 164 -20.68 7.08 -11.51
CA PRO A 164 -21.44 5.88 -11.80
C PRO A 164 -21.24 4.87 -10.68
N ARG A 165 -22.33 4.38 -10.09
CA ARG A 165 -22.28 3.44 -8.97
C ARG A 165 -21.48 2.19 -9.34
N ALA A 166 -21.60 1.73 -10.58
CA ALA A 166 -20.82 0.63 -11.14
C ALA A 166 -19.32 0.93 -11.13
N ALA A 167 -18.89 2.08 -11.67
CA ALA A 167 -17.48 2.49 -11.66
C ALA A 167 -16.93 2.57 -10.24
N THR A 168 -17.68 3.22 -9.33
CA THR A 168 -17.30 3.35 -7.92
C THR A 168 -17.14 1.99 -7.25
N ALA A 169 -18.13 1.10 -7.40
CA ALA A 169 -18.06 -0.25 -6.86
C ALA A 169 -16.87 -1.04 -7.43
N THR A 170 -16.63 -0.96 -8.74
CA THR A 170 -15.49 -1.66 -9.37
C THR A 170 -14.15 -1.09 -8.90
N PHE A 171 -14.03 0.22 -8.69
CA PHE A 171 -12.83 0.82 -8.08
C PHE A 171 -12.62 0.33 -6.65
N LEU A 172 -13.67 0.30 -5.83
CA LEU A 172 -13.60 -0.22 -4.46
C LEU A 172 -13.19 -1.69 -4.42
N VAL A 173 -13.75 -2.53 -5.30
CA VAL A 173 -13.34 -3.95 -5.42
C VAL A 173 -11.87 -4.06 -5.80
N ARG A 174 -11.40 -3.26 -6.76
CA ARG A 174 -9.99 -3.23 -7.15
C ARG A 174 -9.09 -2.85 -5.99
N ASP A 175 -9.49 -1.84 -5.22
CA ASP A 175 -8.72 -1.38 -4.07
C ASP A 175 -8.73 -2.41 -2.94
N ALA A 176 -9.85 -3.11 -2.73
CA ALA A 176 -9.94 -4.22 -1.79
C ALA A 176 -8.99 -5.35 -2.18
N VAL A 177 -8.93 -5.75 -3.45
CA VAL A 177 -7.98 -6.75 -3.95
C VAL A 177 -6.53 -6.32 -3.69
N THR A 178 -6.21 -5.04 -3.90
CA THR A 178 -4.86 -4.52 -3.69
C THR A 178 -4.47 -4.52 -2.21
N ILE A 179 -5.34 -4.05 -1.32
CA ILE A 179 -5.09 -4.01 0.13
C ILE A 179 -5.05 -5.42 0.72
N PHE A 180 -6.00 -6.28 0.34
CA PHE A 180 -6.01 -7.69 0.75
C PHE A 180 -4.72 -8.41 0.31
N GLY A 181 -4.33 -8.23 -0.95
CA GLY A 181 -3.09 -8.77 -1.51
C GLY A 181 -1.83 -8.23 -0.84
N SER A 182 -1.92 -7.12 -0.11
CA SER A 182 -0.77 -6.44 0.50
C SER A 182 -0.62 -6.68 1.99
N PHE A 183 -1.72 -6.81 2.74
CA PHE A 183 -1.71 -6.88 4.21
C PHE A 183 -2.24 -8.19 4.78
N THR A 184 -2.97 -8.98 4.00
CA THR A 184 -3.62 -10.21 4.50
C THR A 184 -3.07 -11.45 3.81
N LEU A 185 -3.11 -11.45 2.48
CA LEU A 185 -2.71 -12.59 1.66
C LEU A 185 -1.24 -13.02 1.85
N PRO A 186 -0.25 -12.11 2.02
CA PRO A 186 1.14 -12.51 2.25
C PRO A 186 1.29 -13.41 3.48
N ASN A 187 0.61 -13.10 4.59
CA ASN A 187 0.67 -13.90 5.81
C ASN A 187 0.09 -15.31 5.60
N TRP A 188 -1.03 -15.41 4.89
CA TRP A 188 -1.66 -16.70 4.59
C TRP A 188 -0.78 -17.57 3.70
N ILE A 189 -0.19 -16.97 2.66
CA ILE A 189 0.72 -17.69 1.76
C ILE A 189 2.00 -18.06 2.52
N SER A 190 2.54 -17.18 3.35
CA SER A 190 3.75 -17.44 4.14
C SER A 190 3.59 -18.66 5.04
N ALA A 191 2.44 -18.78 5.73
CA ALA A 191 2.10 -19.92 6.57
C ALA A 191 1.94 -21.23 5.76
N ALA A 192 1.58 -21.14 4.48
CA ALA A 192 1.40 -22.29 3.60
C ALA A 192 2.67 -22.73 2.86
N ILE A 193 3.76 -21.95 2.90
CA ILE A 193 5.03 -22.32 2.24
C ILE A 193 5.66 -23.51 2.98
N PRO A 194 5.93 -24.64 2.31
CA PRO A 194 6.61 -25.79 2.91
C PRO A 194 8.05 -25.47 3.33
N ASP A 195 8.54 -26.15 4.37
CA ASP A 195 9.93 -25.99 4.85
C ASP A 195 10.99 -26.44 3.83
N SER A 196 10.59 -27.25 2.83
CA SER A 196 11.46 -27.65 1.71
C SER A 196 11.84 -26.48 0.80
N VAL A 197 11.04 -25.41 0.75
CA VAL A 197 11.38 -24.18 0.01
C VAL A 197 12.34 -23.33 0.83
N THR A 198 12.00 -23.11 2.09
CA THR A 198 12.86 -22.47 3.09
C THR A 198 12.35 -22.80 4.49
N SER A 199 13.27 -23.12 5.40
CA SER A 199 12.92 -23.39 6.80
C SER A 199 12.81 -22.12 7.65
N SER A 200 13.24 -20.96 7.14
CA SER A 200 13.22 -19.70 7.89
C SER A 200 11.84 -19.02 7.79
N PRO A 201 11.10 -18.83 8.90
CA PRO A 201 9.82 -18.12 8.89
C PRO A 201 9.95 -16.68 8.38
N HIS A 202 11.06 -16.00 8.74
CA HIS A 202 11.37 -14.66 8.26
C HIS A 202 11.61 -14.62 6.74
N ALA A 203 12.27 -15.65 6.18
CA ALA A 203 12.43 -15.75 4.74
C ALA A 203 11.09 -15.96 4.02
N LYS A 204 10.19 -16.80 4.55
CA LYS A 204 8.83 -16.98 4.01
C LYS A 204 8.04 -15.67 3.99
N ALA A 205 8.08 -14.92 5.09
CA ALA A 205 7.42 -13.63 5.21
C ALA A 205 8.01 -12.60 4.22
N THR A 206 9.33 -12.54 4.10
CA THR A 206 10.03 -11.63 3.19
C THR A 206 9.68 -11.92 1.73
N ILE A 207 9.77 -13.19 1.30
CA ILE A 207 9.47 -13.60 -0.07
C ILE A 207 8.03 -13.26 -0.42
N THR A 208 7.08 -13.61 0.45
CA THR A 208 5.65 -13.36 0.20
C THR A 208 5.33 -11.89 0.19
N GLN A 209 5.86 -11.09 1.11
CA GLN A 209 5.63 -9.64 1.12
C GLN A 209 6.21 -8.95 -0.12
N LEU A 210 7.35 -9.41 -0.66
CA LEU A 210 7.94 -8.85 -1.87
C LEU A 210 7.22 -9.26 -3.16
N THR A 211 6.52 -10.40 -3.17
CA THR A 211 5.95 -11.00 -4.40
C THR A 211 4.43 -10.91 -4.47
N VAL A 212 3.72 -11.25 -3.41
CA VAL A 212 2.26 -11.35 -3.37
C VAL A 212 1.57 -10.01 -3.70
N PRO A 213 1.99 -8.86 -3.16
CA PRO A 213 1.39 -7.57 -3.53
C PRO A 213 1.55 -7.27 -5.02
N VAL A 214 2.69 -7.62 -5.61
CA VAL A 214 2.97 -7.44 -7.04
C VAL A 214 2.08 -8.35 -7.88
N LEU A 215 1.98 -9.63 -7.52
CA LEU A 215 1.14 -10.61 -8.22
C LEU A 215 -0.35 -10.27 -8.12
N SER A 216 -0.79 -9.67 -7.00
CA SER A 216 -2.17 -9.19 -6.86
C SER A 216 -2.57 -8.20 -7.95
N GLN A 217 -1.61 -7.47 -8.54
CA GLN A 217 -1.88 -6.53 -9.62
C GLN A 217 -2.24 -7.21 -10.93
N VAL A 218 -1.90 -8.48 -11.14
CA VAL A 218 -2.39 -9.24 -12.29
C VAL A 218 -3.92 -9.38 -12.24
N VAL A 219 -4.49 -9.41 -11.04
CA VAL A 219 -5.95 -9.46 -10.81
C VAL A 219 -6.54 -8.04 -10.69
N ALA A 220 -5.89 -7.15 -9.94
CA ALA A 220 -6.40 -5.80 -9.70
C ALA A 220 -6.40 -4.91 -10.95
N SER A 221 -5.45 -5.11 -11.88
CA SER A 221 -5.31 -4.25 -13.07
C SER A 221 -6.44 -4.44 -14.09
N PRO A 222 -6.88 -5.67 -14.43
CA PRO A 222 -8.11 -5.87 -15.22
C PRO A 222 -9.33 -5.19 -14.60
N ILE A 223 -9.51 -5.31 -13.29
CA ILE A 223 -10.63 -4.68 -12.56
C ILE A 223 -10.52 -3.15 -12.66
N HIS A 224 -9.32 -2.59 -12.53
CA HIS A 224 -9.06 -1.16 -12.72
C HIS A 224 -9.47 -0.67 -14.11
N LEU A 225 -9.11 -1.39 -15.17
CA LEU A 225 -9.46 -1.02 -16.55
C LEU A 225 -10.96 -1.09 -16.80
N ILE A 226 -11.63 -2.09 -16.23
CA ILE A 226 -13.10 -2.20 -16.29
C ILE A 226 -13.75 -1.03 -15.54
N ALA A 227 -13.21 -0.62 -14.39
CA ALA A 227 -13.71 0.53 -13.63
C ALA A 227 -13.59 1.83 -14.44
N LEU A 228 -12.46 2.04 -15.12
CA LEU A 228 -12.27 3.16 -16.05
C LEU A 228 -13.27 3.10 -17.20
N ASP A 229 -13.52 1.92 -17.76
CA ASP A 229 -14.50 1.77 -18.83
C ASP A 229 -15.95 2.06 -18.39
N TYR A 230 -16.32 1.69 -17.16
CA TYR A 230 -17.60 2.08 -16.56
C TYR A 230 -17.71 3.58 -16.31
N TYR A 231 -16.59 4.23 -16.00
CA TYR A 231 -16.54 5.68 -15.81
C TYR A 231 -16.70 6.44 -17.13
N GLU A 232 -15.95 6.04 -18.17
CA GLU A 232 -15.97 6.66 -19.50
C GLU A 232 -17.28 6.39 -20.26
N ARG A 233 -17.71 5.12 -20.30
CA ARG A 233 -18.88 4.68 -21.08
C ARG A 233 -20.01 4.31 -20.14
N GLN A 234 -20.79 5.31 -19.76
CA GLN A 234 -21.94 5.17 -18.84
C GLN A 234 -23.17 4.51 -19.50
N SER A 235 -23.14 4.30 -20.82
CA SER A 235 -24.20 3.61 -21.55
C SER A 235 -24.30 2.13 -21.17
N ARG A 236 -25.48 1.54 -21.35
CA ARG A 236 -25.70 0.10 -21.18
C ARG A 236 -24.99 -0.62 -22.33
N LEU A 237 -23.89 -1.30 -22.00
CA LEU A 237 -23.09 -2.10 -22.92
C LEU A 237 -22.95 -3.51 -22.35
N PRO A 238 -22.99 -4.56 -23.19
CA PRO A 238 -22.62 -5.91 -22.78
C PRO A 238 -21.23 -5.94 -22.15
N PHE A 239 -21.06 -6.73 -21.08
CA PHE A 239 -19.78 -6.83 -20.37
C PHE A 239 -18.64 -7.33 -21.28
N SER A 240 -18.94 -8.22 -22.23
CA SER A 240 -17.98 -8.69 -23.24
C SER A 240 -17.35 -7.54 -24.05
N ASN A 241 -18.14 -6.54 -24.44
CA ASN A 241 -17.67 -5.37 -25.19
C ASN A 241 -16.77 -4.46 -24.34
N ARG A 242 -16.97 -4.45 -23.02
CA ARG A 242 -16.11 -3.73 -22.07
C ARG A 242 -14.76 -4.43 -21.97
N VAL A 243 -14.78 -5.74 -21.74
CA VAL A 243 -13.57 -6.57 -21.65
C VAL A 243 -12.76 -6.50 -22.94
N ALA A 244 -13.41 -6.65 -24.11
CA ALA A 244 -12.74 -6.63 -25.41
C ALA A 244 -11.90 -5.36 -25.63
N ARG A 245 -12.43 -4.18 -25.28
CA ARG A 245 -11.71 -2.91 -25.41
C ARG A 245 -10.55 -2.77 -24.41
N THR A 246 -10.75 -3.23 -23.18
CA THR A 246 -9.72 -3.09 -22.14
C THR A 246 -8.51 -4.01 -22.34
N ARG A 247 -8.67 -5.12 -23.08
CA ARG A 247 -7.61 -6.12 -23.30
C ARG A 247 -6.35 -5.55 -23.94
N GLU A 248 -6.50 -4.63 -24.88
CA GLU A 248 -5.37 -3.99 -25.58
C GLU A 248 -4.43 -3.25 -24.61
N HIS A 249 -5.00 -2.58 -23.60
CA HIS A 249 -4.26 -1.76 -22.64
C HIS A 249 -3.77 -2.56 -21.42
N MET A 250 -4.19 -3.81 -21.31
CA MET A 250 -4.01 -4.64 -20.11
C MET A 250 -2.53 -4.92 -19.79
N PRO A 251 -1.67 -5.34 -20.73
CA PRO A 251 -0.27 -5.62 -20.42
C PRO A 251 0.48 -4.39 -19.91
N SER A 252 0.30 -3.23 -20.56
CA SER A 252 0.97 -1.99 -20.14
C SER A 252 0.49 -1.52 -18.76
N THR A 253 -0.80 -1.69 -18.49
CA THR A 253 -1.40 -1.32 -17.19
C THR A 253 -0.91 -2.22 -16.06
N ILE A 254 -0.83 -3.54 -16.29
CA ILE A 254 -0.31 -4.49 -15.31
C ILE A 254 1.13 -4.13 -14.95
N VAL A 255 2.02 -3.96 -15.95
CA VAL A 255 3.43 -3.65 -15.69
C VAL A 255 3.57 -2.34 -14.91
N MET A 256 2.86 -1.28 -15.32
CA MET A 256 2.90 0.00 -14.61
C MET A 256 2.45 -0.14 -13.16
N ARG A 257 1.37 -0.89 -12.91
CA ARG A 257 0.84 -1.08 -11.56
C ARG A 257 1.74 -1.96 -10.70
N CYS A 258 2.31 -3.02 -11.25
CA CYS A 258 3.33 -3.84 -10.56
C CYS A 258 4.50 -2.97 -10.09
N VAL A 259 5.07 -2.14 -10.97
CA VAL A 259 6.20 -1.25 -10.64
C VAL A 259 5.84 -0.27 -9.51
N ARG A 260 4.62 0.27 -9.52
CA ARG A 260 4.17 1.22 -8.47
C ARG A 260 3.96 0.55 -7.11
N ILE A 261 3.59 -0.73 -7.09
CA ILE A 261 3.28 -1.46 -5.86
C ILE A 261 4.55 -1.90 -5.12
N ILE A 262 5.66 -2.13 -5.83
CA ILE A 262 6.91 -2.63 -5.24
C ILE A 262 7.41 -1.74 -4.08
N PRO A 263 7.58 -0.40 -4.24
CA PRO A 263 8.06 0.42 -3.13
C PRO A 263 7.06 0.50 -1.99
N ALA A 264 5.77 0.62 -2.30
CA ALA A 264 4.69 0.80 -1.34
C ALA A 264 4.45 -0.46 -0.49
N PHE A 265 4.03 -1.55 -1.13
CA PHE A 265 3.55 -2.72 -0.39
C PHE A 265 4.53 -3.89 -0.38
N GLY A 266 5.59 -3.84 -1.20
CA GLY A 266 6.71 -4.75 -1.06
C GLY A 266 7.70 -4.25 0.00
N ILE A 267 8.56 -3.31 -0.41
CA ILE A 267 9.66 -2.80 0.42
C ILE A 267 9.14 -2.07 1.66
N GLY A 268 8.14 -1.18 1.49
CA GLY A 268 7.62 -0.37 2.59
C GLY A 268 6.94 -1.19 3.68
N CYS A 269 6.12 -2.19 3.33
CA CYS A 269 5.55 -3.10 4.31
C CYS A 269 6.62 -3.93 5.02
N LEU A 270 7.61 -4.45 4.30
CA LEU A 270 8.70 -5.20 4.90
C LEU A 270 9.50 -4.33 5.89
N ALA A 271 9.92 -3.14 5.48
CA ALA A 271 10.59 -2.19 6.35
C ALA A 271 9.74 -1.82 7.58
N ASN A 272 8.43 -1.67 7.40
CA ASN A 272 7.50 -1.39 8.50
C ASN A 272 7.38 -2.55 9.49
N LEU A 273 7.38 -3.80 9.02
CA LEU A 273 7.37 -4.97 9.91
C LEU A 273 8.64 -5.03 10.76
N GLU A 274 9.81 -4.82 10.15
CA GLU A 274 11.10 -4.82 10.86
C GLU A 274 11.25 -3.64 11.82
N LEU A 275 10.80 -2.44 11.42
CA LEU A 275 10.82 -1.29 12.32
C LEU A 275 9.81 -1.45 13.46
N ARG A 276 8.64 -2.06 13.20
CA ARG A 276 7.62 -2.30 14.22
C ARG A 276 8.17 -3.24 15.30
N SER A 277 8.78 -4.36 14.91
CA SER A 277 9.37 -5.29 15.88
C SER A 277 10.49 -4.61 16.70
N PHE A 278 11.36 -3.84 16.05
CA PHE A 278 12.41 -3.08 16.71
C PHE A 278 11.86 -2.05 17.71
N PHE A 279 10.93 -1.19 17.29
CA PHE A 279 10.45 -0.12 18.16
C PHE A 279 9.55 -0.64 19.29
N GLN A 280 8.75 -1.68 19.05
CA GLN A 280 7.95 -2.28 20.12
C GLN A 280 8.88 -2.85 21.21
N GLN A 281 9.90 -3.64 20.84
CA GLN A 281 10.90 -4.13 21.80
C GLN A 281 11.64 -3.00 22.52
N TRP A 282 11.98 -1.94 21.79
CA TRP A 282 12.62 -0.77 22.37
C TRP A 282 11.71 -0.12 23.42
N PHE A 283 10.46 0.19 23.09
CA PHE A 283 9.54 0.80 24.07
C PHE A 283 9.24 -0.14 25.25
N SER A 284 9.14 -1.46 25.03
CA SER A 284 9.00 -2.45 26.12
C SER A 284 10.17 -2.42 27.11
N ALA A 285 11.38 -2.08 26.66
CA ALA A 285 12.56 -2.07 27.52
C ALA A 285 12.69 -0.79 28.38
N TYR A 286 11.93 0.26 28.06
CA TYR A 286 12.05 1.58 28.70
C TYR A 286 10.74 2.10 29.32
N THR A 287 9.66 1.29 29.33
CA THR A 287 8.38 1.60 29.99
C THR A 287 7.96 0.49 30.93
#